data_AF-A0A363TMC7-F1
#
_entry.id   AF-A0A363TMC7-F1
#
_cell.length_a   1.000
_cell.length_b   1.000
_cell.length_c   1.000
_cell.angle_alpha   90.00
_cell.angle_beta   90.00
_cell.angle_gamma   90.00
#
_symmetry.space_group_name_H-M   'P 1'
#
loop_
_entity.id
_entity.type
_entity.pdbx_description
1 polymer ?
#
loop_
_entity_poly.entity_id
_entity_poly.type
_entity_poly.pdbx_seq_one_letter_code
_entity_poly.pdbx_strand_id
1 'polypeptide(L)'
;MQEPPPRGHNQGPPLDETGPPWGEDDPYAYVCWKAAHRKAWRGVSRDVMLFRLDKAERLGLSYEEYTLEILERGRHLQATDVQRIAAIRKARRLR
;
A
#
# COMPACT_ATOMS: atom_id res chain seq x y z
N MET A 1 -14.74 -25.89 -0.64
CA MET A 1 -13.40 -25.43 -1.08
C MET A 1 -13.58 -24.01 -1.58
N GLN A 2 -12.85 -23.04 -1.02
CA GLN A 2 -12.89 -21.66 -1.52
C GLN A 2 -12.30 -21.62 -2.94
N GLU A 3 -12.85 -20.77 -3.81
CA GLU A 3 -12.29 -20.56 -5.14
C GLU A 3 -10.87 -19.99 -5.03
N PRO A 4 -9.91 -20.47 -5.86
CA PRO A 4 -8.58 -19.91 -5.85
C PRO A 4 -8.64 -18.42 -6.22
N PRO A 5 -7.84 -17.57 -5.56
CA PRO A 5 -7.93 -16.15 -5.79
C PRO A 5 -7.55 -15.80 -7.23
N PRO A 6 -8.14 -14.73 -7.79
CA PRO A 6 -7.93 -14.35 -9.18
C PRO A 6 -6.47 -13.99 -9.46
N ARG A 7 -6.04 -14.15 -10.72
CA ARG A 7 -4.70 -13.72 -11.14
C ARG A 7 -4.51 -12.23 -10.85
N GLY A 8 -3.47 -11.90 -10.07
CA GLY A 8 -3.21 -10.54 -9.59
C GLY A 8 -3.65 -10.27 -8.15
N HIS A 9 -4.29 -11.22 -7.48
CA HIS A 9 -4.56 -11.15 -6.04
C HIS A 9 -3.27 -11.34 -5.23
N ASN A 10 -3.04 -10.51 -4.22
CA ASN A 10 -1.81 -10.52 -3.43
C ASN A 10 -1.83 -11.53 -2.26
N GLN A 11 -2.98 -12.18 -2.01
CA GLN A 11 -3.20 -13.10 -0.87
C GLN A 11 -2.69 -12.49 0.45
N GLY A 12 -2.96 -11.19 0.64
CA GLY A 12 -2.63 -10.51 1.88
C GLY A 12 -3.38 -11.11 3.07
N PRO A 13 -2.92 -10.83 4.31
CA PRO A 13 -3.57 -11.31 5.51
C PRO A 13 -5.03 -10.87 5.58
N PRO A 14 -5.84 -11.59 6.37
CA PRO A 14 -7.16 -11.14 6.75
C PRO A 14 -7.13 -9.71 7.30
N LEU A 15 -8.20 -8.96 7.03
CA LEU A 15 -8.39 -7.62 7.57
C LEU A 15 -8.97 -7.61 8.99
N ASP A 16 -9.51 -8.74 9.45
CA ASP A 16 -9.96 -8.94 10.83
C ASP A 16 -8.76 -9.31 11.72
N GLU A 17 -8.70 -8.70 12.90
CA GLU A 17 -7.64 -8.92 13.89
C GLU A 17 -7.98 -10.05 14.88
N THR A 18 -9.13 -10.71 14.72
CA THR A 18 -9.56 -11.79 15.61
C THR A 18 -8.84 -13.10 15.29
N GLY A 19 -8.08 -13.63 16.25
CA GLY A 19 -7.38 -14.91 16.14
C GLY A 19 -5.93 -14.79 15.67
N PRO A 20 -5.33 -15.84 15.09
CA PRO A 20 -3.97 -15.76 14.57
C PRO A 20 -3.91 -14.76 13.39
N PRO A 21 -2.77 -14.10 13.15
CA PRO A 21 -2.67 -13.03 12.14
C PRO A 21 -2.75 -13.50 10.68
N TRP A 22 -2.84 -14.82 10.45
CA TRP A 22 -3.14 -15.43 9.16
C TRP A 22 -4.59 -15.93 9.06
N GLY A 23 -5.41 -15.77 10.11
CA GLY A 23 -6.81 -16.20 10.15
C GLY A 23 -7.02 -17.65 9.69
N GLU A 24 -7.93 -17.83 8.74
CA GLU A 24 -8.21 -19.13 8.09
C GLU A 24 -7.29 -19.42 6.89
N ASP A 25 -6.40 -18.49 6.52
CA ASP A 25 -5.47 -18.65 5.40
C ASP A 25 -4.23 -19.48 5.82
N ASP A 26 -3.42 -19.85 4.81
CA ASP A 26 -2.15 -20.55 5.00
C ASP A 26 -1.14 -19.66 5.79
N PRO A 27 -0.62 -20.11 6.95
CA PRO A 27 0.43 -19.40 7.68
C PRO A 27 1.67 -19.08 6.85
N TYR A 28 1.99 -19.93 5.86
CA TYR A 28 3.09 -19.70 4.94
C TYR A 28 2.84 -18.48 4.04
N ALA A 29 1.62 -18.34 3.50
CA ALA A 29 1.22 -17.20 2.69
C ALA A 29 1.38 -15.88 3.48
N TYR A 30 1.00 -15.87 4.75
CA TYR A 30 1.20 -14.72 5.64
C TYR A 30 2.68 -14.34 5.83
N VAL A 31 3.57 -15.32 6.00
CA VAL A 31 5.01 -15.06 6.12
C VAL A 31 5.59 -14.51 4.82
N CYS A 32 5.20 -15.07 3.68
CA CYS A 32 5.57 -14.56 2.36
C CYS A 32 5.06 -13.13 2.15
N TRP A 33 3.81 -12.84 2.51
CA TRP A 33 3.25 -11.49 2.45
C TRP A 33 4.06 -10.51 3.32
N LYS A 34 4.39 -10.86 4.56
CA LYS A 34 5.23 -9.99 5.43
C LYS A 34 6.59 -9.71 4.81
N ALA A 35 7.22 -10.71 4.19
CA ALA A 35 8.50 -10.55 3.51
C ALA A 35 8.37 -9.62 2.29
N ALA A 36 7.33 -9.81 1.48
CA ALA A 36 7.04 -8.96 0.32
C ALA A 36 6.74 -7.51 0.73
N HIS A 37 5.91 -7.31 1.75
CA HIS A 37 5.62 -6.01 2.34
C HIS A 37 6.91 -5.33 2.82
N ARG A 38 7.73 -6.05 3.61
CA ARG A 38 9.03 -5.52 4.06
C ARG A 38 9.92 -5.12 2.89
N LYS A 39 9.99 -5.94 1.84
CA LYS A 39 10.81 -5.66 0.66
C LYS A 39 10.34 -4.41 -0.08
N ALA A 40 9.03 -4.25 -0.26
CA ALA A 40 8.44 -3.09 -0.92
C ALA A 40 8.72 -1.77 -0.17
N TRP A 41 8.69 -1.79 1.17
CA TRP A 41 8.85 -0.58 1.98
C TRP A 41 10.30 -0.30 2.43
N ARG A 42 11.10 -1.34 2.71
CA ARG A 42 12.46 -1.20 3.25
C ARG A 42 13.56 -1.24 2.19
N GLY A 43 13.25 -1.66 0.97
CA GLY A 43 14.21 -1.72 -0.15
C GLY A 43 14.45 -0.38 -0.85
N VAL A 44 13.85 0.71 -0.37
CA VAL A 44 13.89 2.03 -0.99
C VAL A 44 15.12 2.79 -0.49
N SER A 45 15.94 3.33 -1.40
CA SER A 45 17.11 4.14 -1.00
C SER A 45 16.67 5.43 -0.30
N ARG A 46 17.55 5.99 0.53
CA ARG A 46 17.31 7.25 1.25
C ARG A 46 16.90 8.38 0.30
N ASP A 47 17.58 8.50 -0.83
CA ASP A 47 17.31 9.58 -1.79
C ASP A 47 15.93 9.43 -2.42
N VAL A 48 15.49 8.19 -2.72
CA VAL A 48 14.14 7.94 -3.22
C VAL A 48 13.09 8.23 -2.12
N MET A 49 13.38 7.91 -0.86
CA MET A 49 12.49 8.29 0.25
C MET A 49 12.33 9.81 0.35
N LEU A 50 13.44 10.56 0.32
CA LEU A 50 13.41 12.03 0.39
C LEU A 50 12.68 12.64 -0.82
N PHE A 51 12.90 12.09 -2.01
CA PHE A 51 12.17 12.49 -3.21
C PHE A 51 10.66 12.28 -3.07
N ARG A 52 10.23 11.10 -2.60
CA ARG A 52 8.81 10.80 -2.38
C ARG A 52 8.20 11.70 -1.30
N LEU A 53 8.97 12.01 -0.25
CA LEU A 53 8.54 12.91 0.82
C LEU A 53 8.30 14.34 0.30
N ASP A 54 9.27 14.94 -0.42
CA ASP A 54 9.11 16.27 -1.03
C ASP A 54 7.90 16.32 -1.96
N LYS A 55 7.68 15.26 -2.77
CA LYS A 55 6.49 15.17 -3.63
C LYS A 55 5.20 15.07 -2.83
N ALA A 56 5.16 14.26 -1.79
CA ALA A 56 3.98 14.12 -0.93
C ALA A 56 3.63 15.46 -0.27
N GLU A 57 4.62 16.16 0.30
CA GLU A 57 4.45 17.47 0.94
C GLU A 57 3.89 18.52 -0.01
N ARG A 58 4.43 18.63 -1.23
CA ARG A 58 3.92 19.54 -2.28
C ARG A 58 2.46 19.28 -2.64
N LEU A 59 2.02 18.03 -2.56
CA LEU A 59 0.65 17.62 -2.85
C LEU A 59 -0.26 17.62 -1.60
N GLY A 60 0.27 17.95 -0.42
CA GLY A 60 -0.45 17.87 0.85
C GLY A 60 -0.94 16.44 1.16
N LEU A 61 -0.11 15.44 0.85
CA LEU A 61 -0.31 14.02 1.13
C LEU A 61 0.73 13.55 2.15
N SER A 62 0.44 12.47 2.85
CA SER A 62 1.46 11.77 3.64
C SER A 62 2.41 11.00 2.72
N TYR A 63 3.61 10.69 3.22
CA TYR A 63 4.57 9.83 2.52
C TYR A 63 3.94 8.49 2.13
N GLU A 64 3.15 7.91 3.03
CA GLU A 64 2.46 6.64 2.81
C GLU A 64 1.42 6.75 1.71
N GLU A 65 0.56 7.77 1.74
CA GLU A 65 -0.46 8.02 0.72
C GLU A 65 0.15 8.17 -0.69
N TYR A 66 1.24 8.94 -0.79
CA TYR A 66 1.95 9.11 -2.07
C TYR A 66 2.64 7.80 -2.52
N THR A 67 3.26 7.08 -1.58
CA THR A 67 3.96 5.84 -1.88
C THR A 67 3.02 4.73 -2.33
N LEU A 68 1.81 4.65 -1.76
CA LEU A 68 0.79 3.67 -2.19
C LEU A 68 0.34 3.88 -3.63
N GLU A 69 0.31 5.11 -4.16
CA GLU A 69 0.03 5.34 -5.58
C GLU A 69 1.12 4.78 -6.50
N ILE A 70 2.36 4.76 -6.03
CA ILE A 70 3.47 4.13 -6.76
C ILE A 70 3.38 2.61 -6.65
N LEU A 71 3.17 2.08 -5.44
CA LEU A 71 3.20 0.63 -5.20
C LEU A 71 1.99 -0.11 -5.79
N GLU A 72 0.79 0.47 -5.71
CA GLU A 72 -0.44 -0.18 -6.19
C GLU A 72 -0.73 0.12 -7.66
N ARG A 73 -0.44 1.35 -8.11
CA ARG A 73 -0.87 1.85 -9.42
C ARG A 73 0.28 2.16 -10.36
N GLY A 74 1.53 2.07 -9.89
CA GLY A 74 2.72 2.39 -10.68
C GLY A 74 2.80 3.87 -11.08
N ARG A 75 2.12 4.77 -10.36
CA ARG A 75 1.94 6.16 -10.79
C ARG A 75 2.56 7.17 -9.83
N HIS A 76 3.37 8.06 -10.38
CA HIS A 76 3.82 9.27 -9.68
C HIS A 76 2.80 10.39 -9.84
N LEU A 77 2.11 10.75 -8.75
CA LEU A 77 1.14 11.85 -8.77
C LEU A 77 1.79 13.18 -9.12
N GLN A 78 1.07 13.95 -9.94
CA GLN A 78 1.39 15.33 -10.30
C GLN A 78 0.37 16.29 -9.67
N ALA A 79 0.70 17.58 -9.62
CA ALA A 79 -0.22 18.61 -9.13
C ALA A 79 -1.53 18.68 -9.94
N THR A 80 -1.49 18.25 -11.20
CA THR A 80 -2.65 18.17 -12.10
C THR A 80 -3.61 17.02 -11.76
N ASP A 81 -3.20 16.05 -10.93
CA ASP A 81 -4.03 14.92 -10.51
C ASP A 81 -5.05 15.29 -9.42
N VAL A 82 -5.72 16.43 -9.61
CA VAL A 82 -6.56 17.11 -8.61
C VAL A 82 -7.65 16.17 -8.08
N GLN A 83 -8.34 15.45 -8.96
CA GLN A 83 -9.42 14.53 -8.55
C GLN A 83 -8.90 13.37 -7.72
N ARG A 84 -7.73 12.80 -8.08
CA ARG A 84 -7.14 11.68 -7.34
C ARG A 84 -6.65 12.12 -5.98
N ILE A 85 -5.98 13.27 -5.89
CA ILE A 85 -5.53 13.88 -4.63
C ILE A 85 -6.73 14.15 -3.72
N ALA A 86 -7.82 14.71 -4.26
CA ALA A 86 -9.05 14.93 -3.50
C ALA A 86 -9.66 13.63 -2.98
N ALA A 87 -9.67 12.57 -3.79
CA ALA A 87 -10.15 11.25 -3.38
C ALA A 87 -9.31 10.65 -2.24
N ILE A 88 -7.98 10.75 -2.31
CA ILE A 88 -7.07 10.29 -1.25
C ILE A 88 -7.36 11.03 0.06
N ARG A 89 -7.44 12.37 0.01
CA ARG A 89 -7.74 13.19 1.19
C ARG A 89 -9.12 12.87 1.78
N LYS A 90 -10.12 12.61 0.94
CA LYS A 90 -11.46 12.20 1.39
C LYS A 90 -11.41 10.84 2.08
N ALA A 91 -10.69 9.86 1.52
CA ALA A 91 -10.53 8.54 2.13
C ALA A 91 -9.84 8.61 3.51
N ARG A 92 -8.82 9.47 3.66
CA ARG A 92 -8.18 9.72 4.96
C ARG A 92 -9.17 10.20 6.02
N ARG A 93 -10.12 11.06 5.66
CA ARG A 93 -11.14 11.58 6.60
C ARG A 93 -12.17 10.54 7.02
N LEU A 94 -12.31 9.46 6.25
CA LEU A 94 -13.30 8.40 6.49
C LEU A 94 -12.71 7.19 7.24
N ARG A 95 -11.39 7.13 7.40
CA ARG A 95 -10.74 6.22 8.34
C ARG A 95 -10.83 6.79 9.74
#